data_AF-A0A4S2FP81-F1
#
_entry.id   AF-A0A4S2FP81-F1
#
_cell.length_a   1.000
_cell.length_b   1.000
_cell.length_c   1.000
_cell.angle_alpha   90.00
_cell.angle_beta   90.00
_cell.angle_gamma   90.00
#
_symmetry.space_group_name_H-M   'P 1'
#
loop_
_entity.id
_entity.type
_entity.pdbx_description
1 polymer ?
#
loop_
_entity_poly.entity_id
_entity_poly.type
_entity_poly.pdbx_seq_one_letter_code
_entity_poly.pdbx_strand_id
1 'polypeptide(L)' 'MDSVQTQTIAINGVNECVAYIDFCDGQLCVSVVVEGKQADFSFEPVTLGMLASAYKLHCEECKKKKGG' A
#
# COMPACT_ATOMS: atom_id res chain seq x y z
N MET A 1 -4.42 -3.49 -23.76
CA MET A 1 -4.18 -4.49 -22.70
C MET A 1 -5.00 -4.02 -21.53
N ASP A 2 -6.03 -4.77 -21.18
CA ASP A 2 -6.90 -4.43 -20.05
C ASP A 2 -6.15 -4.72 -18.75
N SER A 3 -5.75 -3.68 -18.03
CA SER A 3 -5.13 -3.80 -16.72
C SER A 3 -6.18 -4.27 -15.71
N VAL A 4 -5.85 -5.26 -14.89
CA VAL A 4 -6.73 -5.70 -13.82
C VAL A 4 -6.47 -4.82 -12.61
N GLN A 5 -7.31 -3.82 -12.42
CA GLN A 5 -7.29 -2.96 -11.24
C GLN A 5 -8.31 -3.45 -10.22
N THR A 6 -7.86 -3.63 -8.98
CA THR A 6 -8.75 -3.97 -7.86
C THR A 6 -9.40 -2.73 -7.26
N GLN A 7 -10.05 -2.88 -6.09
CA GLN A 7 -10.56 -1.75 -5.32
C GLN A 7 -9.48 -0.70 -5.04
N THR A 8 -9.81 0.56 -5.29
CA THR A 8 -9.00 1.72 -4.89
C THR A 8 -9.41 2.17 -3.49
N ILE A 9 -8.44 2.28 -2.60
CA ILE A 9 -8.60 2.89 -1.27
C ILE A 9 -8.11 4.33 -1.39
N ALA A 10 -8.92 5.29 -0.93
CA ALA A 10 -8.52 6.69 -0.82
C ALA A 10 -8.30 7.06 0.65
N ILE A 11 -7.12 7.61 0.96
CA ILE A 11 -6.78 8.18 2.25
C ILE A 11 -6.77 9.70 2.10
N ASN A 12 -7.77 10.36 2.71
CA ASN A 12 -7.87 11.81 2.69
C ASN A 12 -6.99 12.43 3.77
N GLY A 13 -6.04 13.26 3.35
CA GLY A 13 -5.21 14.08 4.22
C GLY A 13 -5.80 15.48 4.44
N VAL A 14 -4.97 16.36 5.02
CA VAL A 14 -5.28 17.79 5.21
C VAL A 14 -4.76 18.57 3.98
N ASN A 15 -5.37 19.73 3.68
CA ASN A 15 -4.97 20.63 2.58
C ASN A 15 -5.00 19.97 1.19
N GLU A 16 -6.14 19.38 0.81
CA GLU A 16 -6.35 18.78 -0.53
C GLU A 16 -5.32 17.71 -0.90
N CYS A 17 -4.77 17.03 0.11
CA CYS A 17 -3.88 15.89 -0.06
C CYS A 17 -4.69 14.60 -0.05
N VAL A 18 -4.53 13.75 -1.06
CA VAL A 18 -5.16 12.43 -1.13
C VAL A 18 -4.14 11.40 -1.58
N ALA A 19 -4.03 10.28 -0.86
CA ALA A 19 -3.29 9.12 -1.31
C ALA A 19 -4.26 8.04 -1.77
N TYR A 20 -4.15 7.64 -3.03
CA TYR A 20 -4.85 6.50 -3.61
C TYR A 20 -3.95 5.28 -3.52
N ILE A 21 -4.50 4.17 -3.07
CA ILE A 21 -3.82 2.88 -2.98
C ILE A 21 -4.67 1.87 -3.74
N ASP A 22 -4.10 1.20 -4.72
CA ASP A 22 -4.77 0.18 -5.51
C ASP A 22 -3.81 -0.96 -5.86
N PHE A 23 -4.36 -2.13 -6.18
CA PHE A 23 -3.58 -3.19 -6.80
C PHE A 23 -3.83 -3.20 -8.30
N CYS A 24 -2.76 -3.04 -9.07
CA CYS A 24 -2.79 -3.05 -10.52
C CYS A 24 -1.82 -4.12 -11.01
N ASP A 25 -2.33 -5.12 -11.73
CA ASP A 25 -1.54 -6.21 -12.32
C ASP A 25 -0.59 -6.91 -11.30
N GLY A 26 -1.07 -7.10 -10.08
CA GLY A 26 -0.34 -7.76 -8.98
C GLY A 26 0.68 -6.88 -8.25
N GLN A 27 0.80 -5.60 -8.64
CA GLN A 27 1.59 -4.58 -7.94
C GLN A 27 0.72 -3.82 -6.95
N LEU A 28 1.34 -3.22 -5.93
CA LEU A 28 0.69 -2.21 -5.11
C LEU A 28 1.06 -0.84 -5.69
N CYS A 29 0.08 -0.15 -6.25
CA CYS A 29 0.20 1.20 -6.77
C CYS A 29 -0.24 2.21 -5.71
N VAL A 30 0.52 3.30 -5.59
CA VAL A 30 0.21 4.41 -4.70
C VAL A 30 0.33 5.70 -5.48
N SER A 31 -0.76 6.44 -5.60
CA SER A 31 -0.78 7.77 -6.24
C SER A 31 -1.05 8.81 -5.17
N VAL A 32 -0.16 9.78 -5.00
CA VAL A 32 -0.31 10.87 -4.05
C VAL A 32 -0.63 12.15 -4.80
N VAL A 33 -1.77 12.76 -4.51
CA VAL A 33 -2.20 14.03 -5.07
C VAL A 33 -2.09 15.10 -3.99
N VAL A 34 -1.37 16.19 -4.27
CA VAL A 34 -1.25 17.36 -3.39
C VAL A 34 -1.45 18.61 -4.23
N GLU A 35 -2.44 19.44 -3.89
CA GLU A 35 -2.73 20.70 -4.60
C GLU A 35 -2.86 20.48 -6.12
N GLY A 36 -3.51 19.38 -6.52
CA GLY A 36 -3.70 18.99 -7.92
C GLY A 36 -2.47 18.42 -8.63
N LYS A 37 -1.32 18.28 -7.96
CA LYS A 37 -0.12 17.62 -8.49
C LYS A 37 -0.09 16.16 -8.05
N GLN A 38 0.09 15.25 -9.00
CA GLN A 38 0.13 13.81 -8.76
C GLN A 38 1.56 13.26 -8.82
N ALA A 39 1.90 12.37 -7.89
CA ALA A 39 3.11 11.57 -7.89
C ALA A 39 2.76 10.10 -7.70
N ASP A 40 3.22 9.26 -8.63
CA ASP A 40 2.89 7.84 -8.67
C ASP A 40 4.07 6.99 -8.22
N PHE A 41 3.76 5.97 -7.43
CA PHE A 41 4.69 5.00 -6.89
C PHE A 41 4.11 3.60 -7.10
N SER A 42 4.98 2.61 -7.25
CA SER A 42 4.56 1.21 -7.20
C SER A 42 5.58 0.37 -6.46
N PHE A 43 5.07 -0.67 -5.80
CA PHE A 43 5.88 -1.77 -5.33
C PHE A 43 5.76 -2.92 -6.32
N GLU A 44 6.90 -3.36 -6.83
CA GLU A 44 6.96 -4.60 -7.61
C GLU A 44 6.42 -5.77 -6.78
N PRO A 45 5.85 -6.81 -7.43
CA PRO A 45 5.20 -7.90 -6.71
C PRO A 45 6.13 -8.62 -5.73
N VAL A 46 7.43 -8.71 -6.07
CA VAL A 46 8.46 -9.30 -5.20
C VAL A 46 8.66 -8.51 -3.91
N THR A 47 8.73 -7.18 -3.99
CA THR A 47 8.90 -6.30 -2.84
C THR A 47 7.66 -6.32 -1.96
N LEU A 48 6.47 -6.33 -2.57
CA LEU A 48 5.22 -6.45 -1.84
C LEU A 48 5.14 -7.77 -1.06
N GLY A 49 5.54 -8.89 -1.68
CA GLY A 49 5.59 -10.20 -1.01
C GLY A 49 6.56 -10.22 0.18
N MET A 50 7.71 -9.57 0.05
CA MET A 50 8.67 -9.40 1.14
C MET A 50 8.07 -8.60 2.31
N LEU A 51 7.42 -7.47 2.04
CA LEU A 51 6.80 -6.62 3.05
C LEU A 51 5.67 -7.35 3.80
N ALA A 52 4.80 -8.06 3.07
CA ALA A 52 3.73 -8.85 3.68
C ALA A 52 4.30 -9.94 4.63
N SER A 53 5.39 -10.59 4.21
CA SER A 53 6.06 -11.61 5.02
C SER A 53 6.70 -11.01 6.28
N ALA A 54 7.39 -9.87 6.14
CA ALA A 54 7.99 -9.17 7.27
C ALA A 54 6.94 -8.68 8.28
N TYR A 55 5.82 -8.13 7.82
CA TYR A 55 4.73 -7.68 8.68
C TYR A 55 4.09 -8.83 9.46
N LYS A 56 3.91 -9.98 8.82
CA LYS A 56 3.42 -11.20 9.50
C LYS A 56 4.34 -11.61 10.64
N LEU A 57 5.65 -11.72 10.38
CA LEU A 57 6.64 -12.08 11.41
C LEU A 57 6.64 -11.08 12.57
N HIS A 58 6.57 -9.77 12.27
CA HIS A 58 6.47 -8.74 13.29
C HIS A 58 5.23 -8.94 14.20
N CYS A 59 4.07 -9.23 13.61
CA CYS A 59 2.85 -9.49 14.37
C CYS A 59 2.95 -10.72 15.27
N GLU A 60 3.58 -11.80 14.79
CA GLU A 60 3.80 -13.02 15.56
C GLU A 60 4.71 -12.75 16.77
N GLU A 61 5.81 -12.01 16.59
CA GLU A 61 6.70 -11.61 17.69
C GLU A 61 6.00 -10.70 18.71
N CYS A 62 5.19 -9.75 18.25
CA CYS A 62 4.38 -8.89 19.12
C CYS A 62 3.37 -9.70 19.97
N LYS A 63 2.76 -10.74 19.41
CA LYS A 63 1.86 -11.63 20.15
C LYS A 63 2.60 -12.45 21.21
N LYS A 64 3.78 -12.98 20.88
CA LYS A 64 4.62 -13.71 21.85
C LYS A 64 4.99 -12.82 23.05
N LYS A 65 5.38 -11.57 22.80
CA LYS A 65 5.72 -10.61 23.87
C LYS A 65 4.55 -10.20 24.76
N LYS A 66 3.31 -10.24 24.25
CA LYS A 66 2.10 -9.91 25.02
C LYS A 66 1.59 -11.08 25.88
N GLY A 67 2.07 -12.30 25.65
CA GLY A 67 1.67 -13.51 26.36
C GLY A 67 2.73 -14.08 27.29
N GLY A 68 3.69 -13.27 27.73
CA GLY A 68 4.75 -13.62 28.68
C GLY A 68 4.60 -12.93 30.02
#